data_AF-A0A7J9WQB2-F1
#
_entry.id   AF-A0A7J9WQB2-F1
#
_cell.length_a   1.000
_cell.length_b   1.000
_cell.length_c   1.000
_cell.angle_alpha   90.00
_cell.angle_beta   90.00
_cell.angle_gamma   90.00
#
_symmetry.space_group_name_H-M   'P 1'
#
loop_
_entity.id
_entity.type
_entity.pdbx_description
1 polymer ?
#
loop_
_entity_poly.entity_id
_entity_poly.type
_entity_poly.pdbx_seq_one_letter_code
_entity_poly.pdbx_strand_id
1 'polypeptide(L)'
;MPRAVYRDLRSSVPEGLLDEVMAAYAVAGEALAAGDPERALPYLEWAKSVAARSGMVREALGIARYQRGEWAAATAELTAYRRLTGMQDQNHVLADCARALGKHDKVAEEVEAMVDAEKVSRDRVVEGLIVLASDRADRGDLPGAMNVLERADLHPRQVEAWHPRVWYVAADLSDRLGKPDEARDYLEAVVAVDPDFLDAAERLGAG
;
A
#
# COMPACT_ATOMS: atom_id res chain seq x y z
N MET A 1 -2.34 19.76 -9.80
CA MET A 1 -2.48 18.41 -10.39
C MET A 1 -1.25 18.06 -11.22
N PRO A 2 -0.68 16.85 -11.11
CA PRO A 2 0.47 16.41 -11.91
C PRO A 2 0.17 16.33 -13.42
N ARG A 3 1.18 16.54 -14.26
CA ARG A 3 1.04 16.51 -15.74
C ARG A 3 0.56 15.16 -16.28
N ALA A 4 0.99 14.06 -15.68
CA ALA A 4 0.59 12.71 -16.09
C ALA A 4 -0.91 12.49 -15.86
N VAL A 5 -1.43 12.93 -14.70
CA VAL A 5 -2.86 12.87 -14.36
C VAL A 5 -3.68 13.66 -15.37
N TYR A 6 -3.29 14.91 -15.65
CA TYR A 6 -3.97 15.73 -16.65
C TYR A 6 -4.04 15.03 -18.02
N ARG A 7 -2.93 14.43 -18.46
CA ARG A 7 -2.87 13.73 -19.76
C ARG A 7 -3.81 12.51 -19.80
N ASP A 8 -3.80 11.70 -18.76
CA ASP A 8 -4.68 10.53 -18.63
C ASP A 8 -6.15 10.94 -18.67
N LEU A 9 -6.55 11.92 -17.85
CA LEU A 9 -7.92 12.45 -17.83
C LEU A 9 -8.33 13.04 -19.18
N ARG A 10 -7.51 13.92 -19.76
CA ARG A 10 -7.80 14.55 -21.07
C ARG A 10 -8.02 13.53 -22.17
N SER A 11 -7.32 12.39 -22.14
CA SER A 11 -7.45 11.33 -23.14
C SER A 11 -8.61 10.34 -22.88
N SER A 12 -9.22 10.40 -21.70
CA SER A 12 -10.21 9.42 -21.23
C SER A 12 -11.60 10.00 -20.96
N VAL A 13 -11.72 11.33 -20.97
CA VAL A 13 -12.95 12.07 -20.65
C VAL A 13 -13.61 12.57 -21.95
N PRO A 14 -14.95 12.51 -22.08
CA PRO A 14 -15.66 13.14 -23.19
C PRO A 14 -15.42 14.65 -23.29
N GLU A 15 -15.59 15.20 -24.50
CA GLU A 15 -15.49 16.64 -24.72
C GLU A 15 -16.49 17.40 -23.83
N GLY A 16 -16.03 18.47 -23.19
CA GLY A 16 -16.85 19.32 -22.33
C GLY A 16 -16.99 18.86 -20.86
N LEU A 17 -16.41 17.74 -20.45
CA LEU A 17 -16.47 17.24 -19.05
C LEU A 17 -15.12 17.23 -18.32
N LEU A 18 -14.05 17.70 -18.96
CA LEU A 18 -12.70 17.59 -18.41
C LEU A 18 -12.56 18.37 -17.09
N ASP A 19 -13.10 19.58 -17.02
CA ASP A 19 -12.95 20.44 -15.85
C ASP A 19 -13.68 19.87 -14.62
N GLU A 20 -14.88 19.33 -14.82
CA GLU A 20 -15.65 18.68 -13.76
C GLU A 20 -14.98 17.40 -13.27
N VAL A 21 -14.42 16.58 -14.18
CA VAL A 21 -13.68 15.37 -13.79
C VAL A 21 -12.41 15.72 -13.05
N MET A 22 -11.68 16.75 -13.47
CA MET A 22 -10.50 17.23 -12.75
C MET A 22 -10.85 17.74 -11.35
N ALA A 23 -11.95 18.49 -11.22
CA ALA A 23 -12.43 18.98 -9.94
C ALA A 23 -12.82 17.83 -9.00
N ALA A 24 -13.60 16.86 -9.49
CA ALA A 24 -13.97 15.67 -8.73
C ALA A 24 -12.74 14.86 -8.29
N TYR A 25 -11.77 14.66 -9.19
CA TYR A 25 -10.52 13.97 -8.87
C TYR A 25 -9.71 14.72 -7.80
N ALA A 26 -9.64 16.06 -7.88
CA ALA A 26 -8.93 16.87 -6.89
C ALA A 26 -9.60 16.78 -5.49
N VAL A 27 -10.92 16.95 -5.42
CA VAL A 27 -11.68 16.83 -4.16
C VAL A 27 -11.53 15.44 -3.55
N ALA A 28 -11.57 14.39 -4.37
CA ALA A 28 -11.33 13.03 -3.91
C ALA A 28 -9.90 12.84 -3.38
N GLY A 29 -8.89 13.37 -4.07
CA GLY A 29 -7.49 13.30 -3.64
C GLY A 29 -7.26 13.98 -2.28
N GLU A 30 -7.87 15.15 -2.06
CA GLU A 30 -7.83 15.83 -0.76
C GLU A 30 -8.50 15.01 0.34
N ALA A 31 -9.66 14.42 0.07
CA ALA A 31 -10.36 13.58 1.03
C ALA A 31 -9.56 12.33 1.40
N LEU A 32 -8.94 11.64 0.42
CA LEU A 32 -8.07 10.49 0.68
C LEU A 32 -6.82 10.88 1.48
N ALA A 33 -6.22 12.03 1.20
CA ALA A 33 -5.07 12.53 1.97
C ALA A 33 -5.45 12.85 3.43
N ALA A 34 -6.71 13.19 3.70
CA ALA A 34 -7.25 13.39 5.03
C ALA A 34 -7.76 12.09 5.70
N GLY A 35 -7.62 10.93 5.05
CA GLY A 35 -8.13 9.65 5.58
C GLY A 35 -9.65 9.53 5.54
N ASP A 36 -10.33 10.25 4.65
CA ASP A 36 -11.80 10.24 4.49
C ASP A 36 -12.20 9.63 3.14
N PRO A 37 -12.14 8.29 2.99
CA PRO A 37 -12.52 7.62 1.74
C PRO A 37 -14.02 7.72 1.45
N GLU A 38 -14.86 7.86 2.48
CA GLU A 38 -16.32 8.02 2.32
C GLU A 38 -16.65 9.29 1.55
N ARG A 39 -15.98 10.40 1.86
CA ARG A 39 -16.13 11.65 1.10
C ARG A 39 -15.55 11.53 -0.31
N ALA A 40 -14.50 10.75 -0.53
CA ALA A 40 -13.86 10.60 -1.84
C ALA A 40 -14.72 9.78 -2.82
N LEU A 41 -15.39 8.73 -2.34
CA LEU A 41 -16.05 7.72 -3.17
C LEU A 41 -17.06 8.29 -4.17
N PRO A 42 -18.05 9.14 -3.79
CA PRO A 42 -19.05 9.62 -4.74
C PRO A 42 -18.43 10.35 -5.94
N TYR A 43 -17.37 11.12 -5.71
CA TYR A 43 -16.63 11.82 -6.77
C TYR A 43 -15.91 10.85 -7.70
N LEU A 44 -15.26 9.82 -7.15
CA LEU A 44 -14.51 8.84 -7.91
C LEU A 44 -15.42 7.87 -8.69
N GLU A 45 -16.58 7.52 -8.12
CA GLU A 45 -17.58 6.69 -8.81
C GLU A 45 -18.23 7.45 -9.96
N TRP A 46 -18.59 8.72 -9.75
CA TRP A 46 -19.04 9.59 -10.83
C TRP A 46 -17.95 9.77 -11.89
N ALA A 47 -16.71 10.09 -11.49
CA ALA A 47 -15.59 10.24 -12.43
C ALA A 47 -15.37 8.96 -13.24
N LYS A 48 -15.45 7.77 -12.62
CA LYS A 48 -15.37 6.49 -13.32
C LYS A 48 -16.50 6.29 -14.33
N SER A 49 -17.72 6.76 -14.02
CA SER A 49 -18.88 6.62 -14.92
C SER A 49 -18.67 7.35 -16.25
N VAL A 50 -17.93 8.47 -16.24
CA VAL A 50 -17.65 9.29 -17.43
C VAL A 50 -16.26 9.02 -18.04
N ALA A 51 -15.29 8.63 -17.22
CA ALA A 51 -13.90 8.43 -17.59
C ALA A 51 -13.44 6.98 -17.33
N ALA A 52 -14.25 6.00 -17.73
CA ALA A 52 -14.05 4.58 -17.37
C ALA A 52 -12.69 3.99 -17.78
N ARG A 53 -11.99 4.59 -18.74
CA ARG A 53 -10.66 4.15 -19.20
C ARG A 53 -9.48 4.94 -18.60
N SER A 54 -9.74 5.92 -17.73
CA SER A 54 -8.69 6.65 -17.03
C SER A 54 -8.01 5.72 -16.03
N GLY A 55 -6.71 5.50 -16.19
CA GLY A 55 -5.93 4.74 -15.21
C GLY A 55 -5.93 5.43 -13.85
N MET A 56 -5.80 6.75 -13.83
CA MET A 56 -5.69 7.53 -12.59
C MET A 56 -6.99 7.48 -11.77
N VAL A 57 -8.16 7.55 -12.42
CA VAL A 57 -9.46 7.40 -11.74
C VAL A 57 -9.61 5.98 -11.19
N ARG A 58 -9.16 4.95 -11.92
CA ARG A 58 -9.21 3.55 -11.46
C ARG A 58 -8.32 3.34 -10.24
N GLU A 59 -7.11 3.88 -10.24
CA GLU A 59 -6.21 3.84 -9.10
C GLU A 59 -6.83 4.50 -7.88
N ALA A 60 -7.25 5.76 -7.99
CA ALA A 60 -7.82 6.51 -6.88
C ALA A 60 -9.07 5.83 -6.29
N LEU A 61 -9.97 5.32 -7.15
CA LEU A 61 -11.14 4.57 -6.69
C LEU A 61 -10.76 3.25 -6.01
N GLY A 62 -9.76 2.54 -6.55
CA GLY A 62 -9.24 1.33 -5.94
C GLY A 62 -8.67 1.57 -4.53
N ILE A 63 -7.90 2.64 -4.35
CA ILE A 63 -7.36 3.04 -3.06
C ILE A 63 -8.48 3.44 -2.08
N ALA A 64 -9.45 4.23 -2.53
CA ALA A 64 -10.60 4.60 -1.69
C ALA A 64 -11.36 3.37 -1.17
N ARG A 65 -11.60 2.39 -2.06
CA ARG A 65 -12.27 1.13 -1.71
C ARG A 65 -11.42 0.25 -0.78
N TYR A 66 -10.11 0.21 -1.01
CA TYR A 66 -9.17 -0.49 -0.13
C TYR A 66 -9.21 0.10 1.30
N GLN A 67 -9.16 1.42 1.45
CA GLN A 67 -9.23 2.08 2.77
C GLN A 67 -10.56 1.81 3.51
N ARG A 68 -11.64 1.47 2.81
CA ARG A 68 -12.92 1.04 3.41
C ARG A 68 -13.03 -0.46 3.68
N GLY A 69 -12.02 -1.24 3.33
CA GLY A 69 -12.07 -2.70 3.45
C GLY A 69 -12.92 -3.39 2.38
N GLU A 70 -13.24 -2.72 1.27
CA GLU A 70 -13.99 -3.30 0.16
C GLU A 70 -13.07 -4.11 -0.77
N TRP A 71 -12.40 -5.13 -0.23
CA TRP A 71 -11.26 -5.82 -0.86
C TRP A 71 -11.52 -6.31 -2.29
N ALA A 72 -12.67 -6.94 -2.53
CA ALA A 72 -13.03 -7.43 -3.86
C ALA A 72 -13.27 -6.28 -4.85
N ALA A 73 -13.87 -5.19 -4.38
CA ALA A 73 -14.16 -4.02 -5.18
C ALA A 73 -12.87 -3.23 -5.50
N ALA A 74 -11.97 -3.09 -4.52
CA ALA A 74 -10.64 -2.53 -4.69
C ALA A 74 -9.80 -3.34 -5.69
N THR A 75 -9.79 -4.67 -5.55
CA THR A 75 -9.09 -5.59 -6.46
C THR A 75 -9.54 -5.40 -7.92
N ALA A 76 -10.84 -5.24 -8.15
CA ALA A 76 -11.39 -5.02 -9.48
C ALA A 76 -10.88 -3.71 -10.12
N GLU A 77 -10.83 -2.62 -9.35
CA GLU A 77 -10.34 -1.33 -9.86
C GLU A 77 -8.83 -1.33 -10.08
N LEU A 78 -8.05 -1.89 -9.15
CA LEU A 78 -6.60 -1.91 -9.26
C LEU A 78 -6.10 -2.88 -10.35
N THR A 79 -6.84 -3.96 -10.60
CA THR A 79 -6.60 -4.81 -11.79
C THR A 79 -6.90 -4.05 -13.08
N ALA A 80 -7.97 -3.24 -13.11
CA ALA A 80 -8.28 -2.40 -14.26
C ALA A 80 -7.22 -1.31 -14.48
N TYR A 81 -6.75 -0.66 -13.41
CA TYR A 81 -5.61 0.26 -13.43
C TYR A 81 -4.39 -0.39 -14.08
N ARG A 82 -3.94 -1.53 -13.54
CA ARG A 82 -2.78 -2.27 -14.06
C ARG A 82 -2.92 -2.60 -15.55
N ARG A 83 -4.11 -3.03 -15.99
CA ARG A 83 -4.36 -3.32 -17.42
C ARG A 83 -4.30 -2.07 -18.30
N LEU A 84 -4.77 -0.93 -17.81
CA LEU A 84 -4.83 0.32 -18.57
C LEU A 84 -3.47 1.02 -18.65
N THR A 85 -2.68 0.94 -17.58
CA THR A 85 -1.41 1.68 -17.45
C THR A 85 -0.18 0.81 -17.69
N GLY A 86 -0.31 -0.52 -17.52
CA GLY A 86 0.81 -1.45 -17.48
C GLY A 86 1.66 -1.34 -16.20
N MET A 87 1.23 -0.55 -15.21
CA MET A 87 1.98 -0.33 -13.98
C MET A 87 1.63 -1.39 -12.92
N GLN A 88 2.64 -1.79 -12.14
CA GLN A 88 2.54 -2.75 -11.04
C GLN A 88 2.84 -2.10 -9.68
N ASP A 89 2.89 -0.77 -9.64
CA ASP A 89 3.19 0.01 -8.43
C ASP A 89 2.11 -0.11 -7.34
N GLN A 90 0.90 -0.58 -7.69
CA GLN A 90 -0.18 -0.88 -6.75
C GLN A 90 -0.32 -2.38 -6.41
N ASN A 91 0.62 -3.23 -6.81
CA ASN A 91 0.57 -4.66 -6.51
C ASN A 91 0.62 -4.97 -5.01
N HIS A 92 1.27 -4.15 -4.18
CA HIS A 92 1.23 -4.28 -2.72
C HIS A 92 -0.20 -4.22 -2.16
N VAL A 93 -1.06 -3.34 -2.70
CA VAL A 93 -2.47 -3.24 -2.31
C VAL A 93 -3.28 -4.44 -2.83
N LEU A 94 -2.98 -4.93 -4.04
CA LEU A 94 -3.58 -6.17 -4.57
C LEU A 94 -3.21 -7.39 -3.72
N ALA A 95 -1.96 -7.48 -3.29
CA ALA A 95 -1.47 -8.52 -2.40
C ALA A 95 -2.19 -8.47 -1.04
N ASP A 96 -2.39 -7.29 -0.47
CA ASP A 96 -3.06 -7.16 0.82
C ASP A 96 -4.57 -7.45 0.71
N CYS A 97 -5.21 -7.03 -0.40
CA CYS A 97 -6.57 -7.46 -0.72
C CYS A 97 -6.67 -8.99 -0.85
N ALA A 98 -5.68 -9.64 -1.48
CA ALA A 98 -5.65 -11.08 -1.61
C ALA A 98 -5.50 -11.77 -0.24
N ARG A 99 -4.61 -11.25 0.62
CA ARG A 99 -4.44 -11.71 2.01
C ARG A 99 -5.74 -11.60 2.79
N ALA A 100 -6.41 -10.44 2.76
CA ALA A 100 -7.69 -10.21 3.44
C ALA A 100 -8.82 -11.13 2.94
N LEU A 101 -8.73 -11.61 1.69
CA LEU A 101 -9.65 -12.58 1.09
C LEU A 101 -9.21 -14.05 1.27
N GLY A 102 -8.13 -14.32 2.00
CA GLY A 102 -7.59 -15.67 2.24
C GLY A 102 -6.94 -16.31 1.00
N LYS A 103 -6.57 -15.53 -0.01
CA LYS A 103 -5.98 -16.00 -1.27
C LYS A 103 -4.45 -15.96 -1.19
N HIS A 104 -3.88 -16.75 -0.27
CA HIS A 104 -2.45 -16.74 0.04
C HIS A 104 -1.53 -16.94 -1.19
N ASP A 105 -1.88 -17.85 -2.11
CA ASP A 105 -1.11 -18.06 -3.34
C ASP A 105 -0.99 -16.77 -4.19
N LYS A 106 -2.03 -15.93 -4.17
CA LYS A 106 -2.04 -14.65 -4.88
C LYS A 106 -1.22 -13.58 -4.18
N VAL A 107 -1.03 -13.64 -2.87
CA VAL A 107 -0.17 -12.69 -2.15
C VAL A 107 1.26 -12.77 -2.69
N ALA A 108 1.82 -13.99 -2.75
CA ALA A 108 3.16 -14.20 -3.27
C ALA A 108 3.27 -13.83 -4.76
N GLU A 109 2.30 -14.24 -5.58
CA GLU A 109 2.29 -13.90 -7.01
C GLU A 109 2.33 -12.38 -7.24
N GLU A 110 1.53 -11.61 -6.51
CA GLU A 110 1.46 -10.16 -6.69
C GLU A 110 2.72 -9.44 -6.21
N VAL A 111 3.34 -9.91 -5.12
CA VAL A 111 4.58 -9.33 -4.58
C VAL A 111 5.78 -9.66 -5.45
N GLU A 112 5.95 -10.91 -5.91
CA GLU A 112 7.08 -11.24 -6.78
C GLU A 112 6.97 -10.55 -8.15
N ALA A 113 5.75 -10.45 -8.71
CA ALA A 113 5.53 -9.68 -9.95
C ALA A 113 5.90 -8.19 -9.80
N MET A 114 5.82 -7.64 -8.59
CA MET A 114 6.22 -6.27 -8.27
C MET A 114 7.74 -6.13 -8.13
N VAL A 115 8.40 -7.10 -7.51
CA VAL A 115 9.87 -7.13 -7.32
C VAL A 115 10.60 -7.15 -8.67
N ASP A 116 10.07 -7.91 -9.63
CA ASP A 116 10.66 -8.05 -10.97
C ASP A 116 10.37 -6.86 -11.91
N ALA A 117 9.53 -5.90 -11.47
CA ALA A 117 9.05 -4.82 -12.31
C ALA A 117 10.02 -3.62 -12.35
N GLU A 118 10.51 -3.26 -13.54
CA GLU A 118 11.47 -2.15 -13.73
C GLU A 118 10.98 -0.78 -13.25
N LYS A 119 9.66 -0.55 -13.22
CA LYS A 119 9.04 0.76 -12.94
C LYS A 119 8.45 0.88 -11.54
N VAL A 120 8.78 -0.02 -10.63
CA VAL A 120 8.30 0.05 -9.25
C VAL A 120 9.42 0.57 -8.35
N SER A 121 9.12 1.61 -7.57
CA SER A 121 10.06 2.16 -6.59
C SER A 121 10.34 1.16 -5.47
N ARG A 122 11.53 1.21 -4.88
CA ARG A 122 11.90 0.36 -3.73
C ARG A 122 10.94 0.48 -2.55
N ASP A 123 10.48 1.69 -2.22
CA ASP A 123 9.49 1.92 -1.16
C ASP A 123 8.23 1.08 -1.36
N ARG A 124 7.64 1.08 -2.56
CA ARG A 124 6.49 0.24 -2.93
C ARG A 124 6.78 -1.26 -2.87
N VAL A 125 7.98 -1.69 -3.28
CA VAL A 125 8.39 -3.10 -3.14
C VAL A 125 8.43 -3.51 -1.66
N VAL A 126 8.94 -2.63 -0.80
CA VAL A 126 9.00 -2.88 0.65
C VAL A 126 7.59 -3.03 1.24
N GLU A 127 6.61 -2.22 0.81
CA GLU A 127 5.20 -2.44 1.22
C GLU A 127 4.71 -3.85 0.84
N GLY A 128 5.04 -4.32 -0.38
CA GLY A 128 4.72 -5.68 -0.80
C GLY A 128 5.40 -6.76 0.07
N LEU A 129 6.66 -6.55 0.45
CA LEU A 129 7.38 -7.45 1.35
C LEU A 129 6.76 -7.50 2.76
N ILE A 130 6.33 -6.35 3.30
CA ILE A 130 5.61 -6.28 4.58
C ILE A 130 4.31 -7.11 4.51
N VAL A 131 3.55 -6.97 3.41
CA VAL A 131 2.32 -7.75 3.21
C VAL A 131 2.62 -9.25 3.13
N LEU A 132 3.65 -9.65 2.37
CA LEU A 132 4.05 -11.06 2.23
C LEU A 132 4.57 -11.66 3.56
N ALA A 133 5.33 -10.89 4.33
CA ALA A 133 5.76 -11.30 5.67
C ALA A 133 4.57 -11.49 6.59
N SER A 134 3.63 -10.54 6.56
CA SER A 134 2.44 -10.60 7.40
C SER A 134 1.51 -11.77 7.01
N ASP A 135 1.36 -12.08 5.72
CA ASP A 135 0.65 -13.28 5.24
C ASP A 135 1.28 -14.58 5.76
N ARG A 136 2.61 -14.69 5.75
CA ARG A 136 3.31 -15.84 6.34
C ARG A 136 3.06 -15.95 7.83
N ALA A 137 3.10 -14.81 8.53
CA ALA A 137 2.86 -14.75 9.96
C ALA A 137 1.43 -15.15 10.33
N ASP A 138 0.42 -14.76 9.54
CA ASP A 138 -0.98 -15.20 9.71
C ASP A 138 -1.11 -16.72 9.60
N ARG A 139 -0.27 -17.35 8.76
CA ARG A 139 -0.21 -18.81 8.59
C ARG A 139 0.69 -19.52 9.62
N GLY A 140 1.22 -18.79 10.59
CA GLY A 140 2.09 -19.31 11.65
C GLY A 140 3.56 -19.51 11.25
N ASP A 141 3.95 -19.17 10.03
CA ASP A 141 5.35 -19.23 9.57
C ASP A 141 6.11 -17.96 9.98
N LEU A 142 6.31 -17.78 11.30
CA LEU A 142 7.04 -16.62 11.83
C LEU A 142 8.50 -16.54 11.36
N PRO A 143 9.29 -17.64 11.33
CA PRO A 143 10.65 -17.58 10.81
C PRO A 143 10.68 -17.20 9.32
N GLY A 144 9.75 -17.73 8.51
CA GLY A 144 9.63 -17.35 7.11
C GLY A 144 9.17 -15.91 6.92
N ALA A 145 8.32 -15.38 7.80
CA ALA A 145 7.95 -13.97 7.80
C ALA A 145 9.17 -13.06 8.04
N MET A 146 10.01 -13.38 9.02
CA MET A 146 11.25 -12.65 9.27
C MET A 146 12.20 -12.71 8.06
N ASN A 147 12.38 -13.88 7.46
CA ASN A 147 13.18 -14.04 6.23
C ASN A 147 12.67 -13.19 5.06
N VAL A 148 11.37 -12.90 4.99
CA VAL A 148 10.82 -11.98 3.97
C VAL A 148 11.20 -10.54 4.30
N LEU A 149 11.11 -10.10 5.57
CA LEU A 149 11.49 -8.75 5.97
C LEU A 149 12.98 -8.48 5.77
N GLU A 150 13.85 -9.47 5.92
CA GLU A 150 15.29 -9.34 5.62
C GLU A 150 15.55 -8.89 4.17
N ARG A 151 14.65 -9.21 3.23
CA ARG A 151 14.73 -8.71 1.84
C ARG A 151 14.58 -7.19 1.75
N ALA A 152 14.06 -6.53 2.79
CA ALA A 152 13.92 -5.08 2.88
C ALA A 152 15.13 -4.37 3.51
N ASP A 153 16.18 -5.10 3.90
CA ASP A 153 17.37 -4.63 4.64
C ASP A 153 17.02 -4.13 6.06
N LEU A 154 17.08 -5.04 7.05
CA LEU A 154 16.81 -4.72 8.46
C LEU A 154 17.96 -3.95 9.12
N HIS A 155 19.15 -3.96 8.53
CA HIS A 155 20.36 -3.33 9.11
C HIS A 155 21.01 -2.39 8.10
N PRO A 156 20.28 -1.36 7.64
CA PRO A 156 20.75 -0.50 6.57
C PRO A 156 21.89 0.39 7.05
N ARG A 157 22.83 0.68 6.14
CA ARG A 157 23.86 1.73 6.38
C ARG A 157 23.27 3.13 6.37
N GLN A 158 22.19 3.33 5.62
CA GLN A 158 21.47 4.59 5.49
C GLN A 158 19.99 4.33 5.70
N VAL A 159 19.41 5.01 6.69
CA VAL A 159 17.98 4.90 6.99
C VAL A 159 17.16 5.63 5.93
N GLU A 160 16.39 4.85 5.18
CA GLU A 160 15.34 5.28 4.25
C GLU A 160 13.96 5.34 4.90
N ALA A 161 13.02 6.02 4.24
CA ALA A 161 11.67 6.32 4.76
C ALA A 161 10.77 5.10 5.04
N TRP A 162 11.10 3.91 4.52
CA TRP A 162 10.35 2.68 4.77
C TRP A 162 10.83 1.91 6.01
N HIS A 163 12.05 2.15 6.50
CA HIS A 163 12.60 1.34 7.59
C HIS A 163 11.79 1.38 8.89
N PRO A 164 11.20 2.51 9.32
CA PRO A 164 10.32 2.50 10.50
C PRO A 164 9.17 1.51 10.36
N ARG A 165 8.55 1.41 9.17
CA ARG A 165 7.48 0.44 8.89
C ARG A 165 8.00 -1.00 8.96
N VAL A 166 9.16 -1.28 8.38
CA VAL A 166 9.76 -2.63 8.37
C VAL A 166 10.17 -3.06 9.78
N TRP A 167 10.88 -2.22 10.53
CA TRP A 167 11.31 -2.51 11.89
C TRP A 167 10.14 -2.69 12.84
N TYR A 168 9.07 -1.90 12.69
CA TYR A 168 7.87 -2.08 13.49
C TYR A 168 7.25 -3.48 13.30
N VAL A 169 7.19 -3.98 12.06
CA VAL A 169 6.73 -5.37 11.80
C VAL A 169 7.76 -6.39 12.30
N ALA A 170 9.06 -6.14 12.15
CA ALA A 170 10.10 -7.01 12.67
C ALA A 170 10.02 -7.13 14.21
N ALA A 171 9.68 -6.05 14.90
CA ALA A 171 9.46 -6.07 16.35
C ALA A 171 8.29 -6.98 16.75
N ASP A 172 7.13 -6.87 16.10
CA ASP A 172 5.99 -7.80 16.32
C ASP A 172 6.40 -9.26 16.10
N LEU A 173 7.11 -9.55 15.01
CA LEU A 173 7.55 -10.90 14.71
C LEU A 173 8.56 -11.43 15.75
N SER A 174 9.49 -10.59 16.20
CA SER A 174 10.46 -10.94 17.24
C SER A 174 9.79 -11.24 18.58
N ASP A 175 8.79 -10.45 18.99
CA ASP A 175 7.98 -10.73 20.19
C ASP A 175 7.29 -12.10 20.08
N ARG A 176 6.64 -12.36 18.94
CA ARG A 176 5.93 -13.62 18.68
C ARG A 176 6.87 -14.83 18.57
N LEU A 177 8.13 -14.60 18.21
CA LEU A 177 9.20 -15.61 18.20
C LEU A 177 9.82 -15.82 19.60
N GLY A 178 9.40 -15.08 20.62
CA GLY A 178 9.96 -15.17 21.97
C GLY A 178 11.34 -14.52 22.09
N LYS A 179 11.61 -13.48 21.30
CA LYS A 179 12.86 -12.73 21.29
C LYS A 179 12.64 -11.26 21.70
N PRO A 180 12.32 -11.00 22.97
CA PRO A 180 11.95 -9.65 23.43
C PRO A 180 13.08 -8.64 23.31
N ASP A 181 14.35 -9.06 23.47
CA ASP A 181 15.50 -8.15 23.31
C ASP A 181 15.61 -7.66 21.85
N GLU A 182 15.45 -8.56 20.87
CA GLU A 182 15.46 -8.22 19.45
C GLU A 182 14.25 -7.34 19.07
N ALA A 183 13.08 -7.61 19.66
CA ALA A 183 11.89 -6.78 19.46
C ALA A 183 12.10 -5.35 19.99
N ARG A 184 12.71 -5.23 21.18
CA ARG A 184 13.07 -3.95 21.77
C ARG A 184 14.05 -3.17 20.89
N ASP A 185 15.11 -3.81 20.41
CA ASP A 185 16.09 -3.16 19.52
C ASP A 185 15.43 -2.56 18.27
N TYR A 186 14.47 -3.27 17.65
CA TYR A 186 13.71 -2.75 16.52
C TYR A 186 12.80 -1.57 16.90
N LEU A 187 12.10 -1.65 18.03
CA LEU A 187 11.25 -0.54 18.49
C LEU A 187 12.08 0.71 18.85
N GLU A 188 13.25 0.53 19.46
CA GLU A 188 14.20 1.63 19.71
C GLU A 188 14.66 2.28 18.40
N ALA A 189 14.92 1.48 17.36
CA ALA A 189 15.25 1.97 16.02
C ALA A 189 14.09 2.75 15.37
N VAL A 190 12.85 2.29 15.55
CA VAL A 190 11.64 3.00 15.08
C VAL A 190 11.55 4.37 15.77
N VAL A 191 11.57 4.41 17.10
CA VAL A 191 11.42 5.64 17.90
C VAL A 191 12.57 6.62 17.66
N ALA A 192 13.78 6.13 17.37
CA ALA A 192 14.91 6.99 17.02
C ALA A 192 14.70 7.75 15.70
N VAL A 193 13.89 7.23 14.78
CA VAL A 193 13.58 7.87 13.50
C VAL A 193 12.29 8.67 13.57
N ASP A 194 11.25 8.10 14.16
CA ASP A 194 9.92 8.68 14.28
C ASP A 194 9.31 8.29 15.64
N PRO A 195 9.43 9.16 16.67
CA PRO A 195 8.91 8.90 18.01
C PRO A 195 7.39 8.72 18.08
N ASP A 196 6.66 9.30 17.11
CA ASP A 196 5.20 9.27 17.03
C ASP A 196 4.71 8.13 16.10
N PHE A 197 5.61 7.23 15.68
CA PHE A 197 5.28 6.12 14.80
C PHE A 197 4.41 5.07 15.52
N LEU A 198 3.10 5.11 15.23
CA LEU A 198 2.11 4.20 15.82
C LEU A 198 2.22 4.19 17.36
N ASP A 199 2.25 3.00 17.97
CA ASP A 199 2.38 2.78 19.42
C ASP A 199 3.80 2.37 19.83
N ALA A 200 4.81 2.59 18.98
CA ALA A 200 6.16 2.07 19.22
C ALA A 200 6.77 2.53 20.54
N ALA A 201 6.61 3.82 20.89
CA ALA A 201 7.08 4.37 22.16
C ALA A 201 6.33 3.78 23.37
N GLU A 202 5.03 3.51 23.23
CA GLU A 202 4.22 2.89 24.28
C GLU A 202 4.67 1.45 24.55
N ARG A 203 4.94 0.69 23.47
CA ARG A 203 5.45 -0.69 23.55
C ARG A 203 6.80 -0.77 24.27
N LEU A 204 7.69 0.21 24.08
CA LEU A 204 8.95 0.29 24.83
C LEU A 204 8.76 0.59 26.31
N GLY A 205 7.75 1.39 26.67
CA GLY A 205 7.45 1.75 28.05
C GLY A 205 6.72 0.66 28.84
N ALA A 206 6.11 -0.30 28.16
CA ALA A 206 5.34 -1.38 28.75
C ALA A 206 6.15 -2.64 29.10
N GLY A 207 7.43 -2.71 28.68
CA GLY A 207 8.34 -3.85 28.84
C GLY A 207 9.32 -3.75 30.01
#